data_AF-A0A9E2LP83-F1
#
_entry.id   AF-A0A9E2LP83-F1
#
_cell.length_a   1.000
_cell.length_b   1.000
_cell.length_c   1.000
_cell.angle_alpha   90.00
_cell.angle_beta   90.00
_cell.angle_gamma   90.00
#
_symmetry.space_group_name_H-M   'P 1'
#
loop_
_entity.id
_entity.type
_entity.pdbx_description
1 polymer ?
#
loop_
_entity_poly.entity_id
_entity_poly.type
_entity_poly.pdbx_seq_one_letter_code
_entity_poly.pdbx_strand_id
1 'polypeptide(L)'
;PVHGDIVYYETGEAEPTTSSMKLDSFNNFKISDLKCKFICIDSASKHKQGGSETWTNTITLKHRVFQQGSDWMLELKTSPNSDIRYTTDGSDPKTMGAAYDAPFPVPETSPFVLAIAQRNGVSSAQEKINVNDYRKKTVKLDPSKKAVWKRRHTNLTTRDAYAFMERLKKFEGKAYGVTIDIQSNKKDQDISYTAAGSFALSGEQFENIVKQLQTVMSGSQIFLNIEWLEFDKAQLLLDWIADAKSSLFPGEVSQ
;
A
#
# COMPACT_ATOMS: atom_id res chain seq x y z
N PRO A 1 19.53 -21.15 -5.38
CA PRO A 1 20.81 -21.73 -4.91
C PRO A 1 21.70 -22.05 -6.14
N VAL A 2 23.03 -21.96 -6.03
CA VAL A 2 23.94 -22.13 -7.19
C VAL A 2 24.48 -23.57 -7.31
N HIS A 3 24.79 -24.21 -6.18
CA HIS A 3 25.38 -25.57 -6.13
C HIS A 3 24.72 -26.50 -5.11
N GLY A 4 23.53 -26.15 -4.62
CA GLY A 4 22.77 -26.98 -3.68
C GLY A 4 21.29 -27.03 -4.03
N ASP A 5 20.59 -28.00 -3.45
CA ASP A 5 19.22 -28.40 -3.79
C ASP A 5 18.28 -28.40 -2.59
N ILE A 6 18.81 -28.29 -1.36
CA ILE A 6 18.01 -28.18 -0.13
C ILE A 6 18.36 -26.87 0.59
N VAL A 7 17.34 -26.10 0.96
CA VAL A 7 17.51 -24.91 1.80
C VAL A 7 16.83 -25.14 3.14
N TYR A 8 17.53 -24.87 4.23
CA TYR A 8 16.96 -24.80 5.57
C TYR A 8 16.99 -23.36 6.05
N TYR A 9 16.04 -22.99 6.90
CA TYR A 9 15.92 -21.65 7.42
C TYR A 9 15.49 -21.62 8.88
N GLU A 10 15.85 -20.52 9.54
CA GLU A 10 15.52 -20.24 10.93
C GLU A 10 15.05 -18.78 11.05
N THR A 11 14.00 -18.54 11.83
CA THR A 11 13.48 -17.19 12.08
C THR A 11 14.21 -16.52 13.23
N GLY A 12 14.44 -15.22 13.15
CA GLY A 12 15.15 -14.47 14.18
C GLY A 12 16.66 -14.50 14.02
N GLU A 13 17.39 -14.72 15.11
CA GLU A 13 18.86 -14.60 15.15
C GLU A 13 19.59 -15.95 15.13
N ALA A 14 18.89 -17.06 15.37
CA ALA A 14 19.49 -18.38 15.47
C ALA A 14 20.06 -18.86 14.13
N GLU A 15 21.19 -19.56 14.20
CA GLU A 15 21.85 -20.12 13.01
C GLU A 15 21.10 -21.36 12.53
N PRO A 16 20.71 -21.43 11.23
CA PRO A 16 20.00 -22.59 10.72
C PRO A 16 20.93 -23.81 10.69
N THR A 17 20.36 -24.99 10.89
CA THR A 17 21.04 -26.28 10.73
C THR A 17 20.22 -27.21 9.83
N THR A 18 20.74 -28.40 9.53
CA THR A 18 19.96 -29.44 8.83
C THR A 18 18.76 -29.96 9.62
N SER A 19 18.64 -29.60 10.90
CA SER A 19 17.46 -29.85 11.74
C SER A 19 16.46 -28.69 11.78
N SER A 20 16.78 -27.55 11.17
CA SER A 20 15.89 -26.38 11.08
C SER A 20 14.77 -26.62 10.06
N MET A 21 13.88 -25.63 9.89
CA MET A 21 12.79 -25.76 8.93
C MET A 21 13.30 -25.85 7.50
N LYS A 22 12.81 -26.84 6.76
CA LYS A 22 13.14 -27.00 5.33
C LYS A 22 12.26 -26.09 4.49
N LEU A 23 12.85 -25.50 3.45
CA LEU A 23 12.15 -24.71 2.47
C LEU A 23 11.50 -25.61 1.42
N ASP A 24 10.18 -25.67 1.39
CA ASP A 24 9.43 -26.56 0.48
C ASP A 24 9.34 -26.03 -0.97
N SER A 25 9.41 -24.71 -1.16
CA SER A 25 9.35 -24.07 -2.48
C SER A 25 10.23 -22.83 -2.53
N PHE A 26 11.06 -22.72 -3.57
CA PHE A 26 11.90 -21.55 -3.79
C PHE A 26 11.14 -20.34 -4.34
N ASN A 27 10.05 -20.56 -5.07
CA ASN A 27 9.39 -19.49 -5.82
C ASN A 27 8.23 -18.83 -5.06
N ASN A 28 7.69 -19.51 -4.05
CA ASN A 28 6.49 -19.06 -3.32
C ASN A 28 6.68 -19.04 -1.80
N PHE A 29 7.93 -19.00 -1.33
CA PHE A 29 8.19 -18.87 0.10
C PHE A 29 7.67 -17.54 0.64
N LYS A 30 6.93 -17.60 1.74
CA LYS A 30 6.39 -16.43 2.44
C LYS A 30 6.74 -16.53 3.91
N ILE A 31 7.23 -15.42 4.45
CA ILE A 31 7.56 -15.30 5.86
C ILE A 31 7.16 -13.90 6.34
N SER A 32 6.63 -13.81 7.55
CA SER A 32 6.20 -12.53 8.14
C SER A 32 7.18 -11.99 9.17
N ASP A 33 8.16 -12.80 9.56
CA ASP A 33 9.23 -12.44 10.46
C ASP A 33 10.09 -11.33 9.89
N LEU A 34 10.69 -10.58 10.81
CA LEU A 34 11.55 -9.46 10.44
C LEU A 34 12.96 -9.88 10.03
N LYS A 35 13.37 -11.08 10.43
CA LYS A 35 14.67 -11.66 10.10
C LYS A 35 14.54 -13.16 9.88
N CYS A 36 15.23 -13.64 8.85
CA CYS A 36 15.31 -15.04 8.51
C CYS A 36 16.72 -15.35 8.02
N LYS A 37 17.32 -16.42 8.54
CA LYS A 37 18.62 -16.92 8.07
C LYS A 37 18.41 -18.18 7.26
N PHE A 38 19.22 -18.38 6.22
CA PHE A 38 19.12 -19.51 5.31
C PHE A 38 20.48 -20.20 5.17
N ILE A 39 20.48 -21.53 5.16
CA ILE A 39 21.62 -22.33 4.70
C ILE A 39 21.21 -23.14 3.48
N CYS A 40 22.16 -23.39 2.59
CA CYS A 40 21.97 -24.23 1.42
C CYS A 40 22.85 -25.48 1.53
N ILE A 41 22.24 -26.64 1.32
CA ILE A 41 22.89 -27.96 1.35
C ILE A 41 22.83 -28.55 -0.06
N ASP A 42 23.93 -29.19 -0.45
CA ASP A 42 23.98 -30.12 -1.58
C ASP A 42 23.76 -31.53 -1.05
N SER A 43 22.59 -32.12 -1.32
CA SER A 43 22.22 -33.46 -0.87
C SER A 43 23.16 -34.55 -1.41
N ALA A 44 23.80 -34.31 -2.56
CA ALA A 44 24.80 -35.22 -3.14
C ALA A 44 26.18 -35.08 -2.48
N SER A 45 26.36 -34.12 -1.57
CA SER A 45 27.60 -33.83 -0.85
C SER A 45 28.82 -33.63 -1.75
N LYS A 46 28.61 -33.14 -2.98
CA LYS A 46 29.69 -32.83 -3.93
C LYS A 46 30.32 -31.48 -3.64
N HIS A 47 29.57 -30.59 -2.99
CA HIS A 47 30.01 -29.25 -2.60
C HIS A 47 29.95 -29.05 -1.08
N LYS A 48 30.93 -28.33 -0.51
CA LYS A 48 30.91 -27.93 0.90
C LYS A 48 29.78 -26.93 1.15
N GLN A 49 29.09 -27.07 2.28
CA GLN A 49 28.11 -26.09 2.74
C GLN A 49 28.76 -24.72 2.95
N GLY A 50 28.13 -23.66 2.42
CA GLY A 50 28.52 -22.27 2.65
C GLY A 50 28.03 -21.70 3.98
N GLY A 51 28.32 -20.42 4.23
CA GLY A 51 27.75 -19.70 5.38
C GLY A 51 26.24 -19.51 5.28
N SER A 52 25.62 -19.08 6.38
CA SER A 52 24.23 -18.67 6.38
C SER A 52 24.04 -17.30 5.72
N GLU A 53 22.98 -17.13 4.94
CA GLU A 53 22.58 -15.83 4.40
C GLU A 53 21.44 -15.24 5.21
N THR A 54 21.54 -13.95 5.57
CA THR A 54 20.50 -13.28 6.36
C THR A 54 19.62 -12.41 5.47
N TRP A 55 18.31 -12.61 5.55
CA TRP A 55 17.31 -11.75 4.98
C TRP A 55 16.64 -10.91 6.08
N THR A 56 16.39 -9.64 5.80
CA THR A 56 15.70 -8.71 6.71
C THR A 56 14.47 -8.13 6.01
N ASN A 57 13.33 -8.18 6.68
CA ASN A 57 12.08 -7.58 6.23
C ASN A 57 12.02 -6.10 6.65
N THR A 58 11.02 -5.37 6.14
CA THR A 58 10.79 -3.96 6.45
C THR A 58 9.55 -3.77 7.32
N ILE A 59 9.62 -2.84 8.29
CA ILE A 59 8.44 -2.39 9.05
C ILE A 59 7.82 -1.19 8.33
N THR A 60 6.54 -1.31 7.97
CA THR A 60 5.75 -0.19 7.43
C THR A 60 4.94 0.47 8.54
N LEU A 61 5.14 1.77 8.77
CA LEU A 61 4.31 2.60 9.66
C LEU A 61 3.25 3.35 8.84
N LYS A 62 2.00 3.34 9.31
CA LYS A 62 0.87 4.06 8.72
C LYS A 62 0.18 4.89 9.79
N HIS A 63 -0.42 6.01 9.38
CA HIS A 63 -1.21 6.87 10.26
C HIS A 63 -2.61 7.15 9.70
N ARG A 64 -3.48 7.60 10.60
CA ARG A 64 -4.77 8.22 10.30
C ARG A 64 -4.99 9.38 11.24
N VAL A 65 -5.30 10.55 10.68
CA VAL A 65 -5.71 11.73 11.45
C VAL A 65 -7.19 11.97 11.21
N PHE A 66 -7.97 12.11 12.28
CA PHE A 66 -9.43 12.26 12.20
C PHE A 66 -9.96 13.14 13.33
N GLN A 67 -11.15 13.72 13.14
CA GLN A 67 -11.77 14.55 14.16
C GLN A 67 -12.70 13.71 15.05
N GLN A 68 -12.61 13.90 16.36
CA GLN A 68 -13.52 13.33 17.35
C GLN A 68 -13.98 14.46 18.28
N GLY A 69 -15.21 14.93 18.09
CA GLY A 69 -15.67 16.16 18.76
C GLY A 69 -14.88 17.38 18.29
N SER A 70 -14.32 18.14 19.23
CA SER A 70 -13.40 19.25 18.93
C SER A 70 -11.98 18.79 18.57
N ASP A 71 -11.60 17.58 18.98
CA ASP A 71 -10.21 17.18 19.00
C ASP A 71 -9.78 16.51 17.69
N TRP A 72 -8.52 16.75 17.30
CA TRP A 72 -7.88 16.04 16.20
C TRP A 72 -7.09 14.86 16.76
N MET A 73 -7.58 13.66 16.50
CA MET A 73 -7.01 12.40 16.94
C MET A 73 -5.99 11.88 15.93
N LEU A 74 -4.93 11.22 16.45
CA LEU A 74 -3.97 10.49 15.65
C LEU A 74 -3.99 8.99 16.01
N GLU A 75 -4.23 8.15 15.01
CA GLU A 75 -4.09 6.69 15.08
C GLU A 75 -2.86 6.25 14.27
N LEU A 76 -2.06 5.34 14.84
CA LEU A 76 -0.86 4.76 14.24
C LEU A 76 -0.99 3.23 14.14
N LYS A 77 -0.49 2.63 13.06
CA LYS A 77 -0.48 1.17 12.83
C LYS A 77 0.79 0.74 12.12
N THR A 78 1.25 -0.48 12.40
CA THR A 78 2.44 -1.08 11.79
C THR A 78 2.14 -2.40 11.10
N SER A 79 2.93 -2.73 10.09
CA SER A 79 2.95 -4.04 9.44
C SER A 79 4.38 -4.42 9.08
N PRO A 80 4.93 -5.53 9.60
CA PRO A 80 4.39 -6.37 10.67
C PRO A 80 4.19 -5.60 12.00
N ASN A 81 3.36 -6.12 12.91
CA ASN A 81 3.12 -5.50 14.23
C ASN A 81 4.45 -5.25 14.95
N SER A 82 4.66 -4.01 15.36
CA SER A 82 5.92 -3.52 15.95
C SER A 82 5.62 -2.40 16.94
N ASP A 83 6.53 -2.16 17.89
CA ASP A 83 6.37 -1.13 18.91
C ASP A 83 6.52 0.25 18.28
N ILE A 84 5.57 1.14 18.54
CA ILE A 84 5.54 2.49 17.97
C ILE A 84 5.88 3.50 19.07
N ARG A 85 6.80 4.41 18.76
CA ARG A 85 7.10 5.58 19.59
C ARG A 85 6.85 6.86 18.83
N TYR A 86 6.39 7.91 19.52
CA TYR A 86 6.07 9.18 18.91
C TYR A 86 6.38 10.38 19.80
N THR A 87 6.53 11.55 19.18
CA THR A 87 6.71 12.86 19.85
C THR A 87 5.81 13.91 19.22
N THR A 88 5.31 14.82 20.04
CA THR A 88 4.44 15.94 19.61
C THR A 88 5.15 17.29 19.70
N ASP A 89 6.38 17.32 20.23
CA ASP A 89 7.22 18.50 20.42
C ASP A 89 8.33 18.63 19.36
N GLY A 90 8.47 17.61 18.49
CA GLY A 90 9.49 17.55 17.45
C GLY A 90 10.83 16.95 17.88
N SER A 91 10.97 16.47 19.11
CA SER A 91 12.12 15.68 19.55
C SER A 91 12.20 14.32 18.83
N ASP A 92 13.37 13.68 18.83
CA ASP A 92 13.56 12.39 18.16
C ASP A 92 12.73 11.29 18.86
N PRO A 93 11.76 10.64 18.16
CA PRO A 93 10.92 9.63 18.76
C PRO A 93 11.68 8.35 19.16
N LYS A 94 12.88 8.10 18.61
CA LYS A 94 13.72 6.96 19.02
C LYS A 94 14.21 7.09 20.46
N THR A 95 14.56 8.30 20.88
CA THR A 95 15.19 8.55 22.19
C THR A 95 14.21 9.14 23.20
N MET A 96 13.31 10.02 22.75
CA MET A 96 12.40 10.80 23.61
C MET A 96 10.92 10.45 23.41
N GLY A 97 10.60 9.52 22.50
CA GLY A 97 9.21 9.24 22.15
C GLY A 97 8.42 8.53 23.24
N ALA A 98 7.14 8.90 23.41
CA ALA A 98 6.19 8.14 24.20
C ALA A 98 5.79 6.85 23.47
N ALA A 99 5.48 5.79 24.22
CA ALA A 99 4.91 4.57 23.65
C ALA A 99 3.49 4.85 23.13
N TYR A 100 3.13 4.27 21.99
CA TYR A 100 1.79 4.36 21.44
C TYR A 100 0.99 3.10 21.76
N ASP A 101 -0.07 3.24 22.55
CA ASP A 101 -0.97 2.15 22.92
C ASP A 101 -2.37 2.27 22.27
N ALA A 102 -2.82 3.50 21.99
CA ALA A 102 -4.13 3.79 21.43
C ALA A 102 -4.15 5.16 20.72
N PRO A 103 -5.15 5.44 19.87
CA PRO A 103 -5.32 6.77 19.28
C PRO A 103 -5.41 7.86 20.36
N PHE A 104 -4.74 8.99 20.13
CA PHE A 104 -4.64 10.08 21.11
C PHE A 104 -4.96 11.45 20.49
N PRO A 105 -5.49 12.41 21.27
CA PRO A 105 -5.70 13.76 20.80
C PRO A 105 -4.36 14.47 20.63
N VAL A 106 -4.10 15.03 19.45
CA VAL A 106 -2.89 15.79 19.19
C VAL A 106 -3.06 17.21 19.73
N PRO A 107 -2.17 17.70 20.62
CA PRO A 107 -2.24 19.05 21.15
C PRO A 107 -2.36 20.11 20.04
N GLU A 108 -3.19 21.13 20.24
CA GLU A 108 -3.36 22.21 19.24
C GLU A 108 -2.05 22.93 18.93
N THR A 109 -1.19 23.06 19.94
CA THR A 109 0.15 23.66 19.83
C THR A 109 1.12 22.83 18.99
N SER A 110 0.83 21.55 18.77
CA SER A 110 1.68 20.64 17.99
C SER A 110 1.28 20.67 16.51
N PRO A 111 2.10 21.25 15.61
CA PRO A 111 1.79 21.32 14.19
C PRO A 111 2.00 19.97 13.47
N PHE A 112 2.83 19.10 14.03
CA PHE A 112 3.15 17.77 13.50
C PHE A 112 3.47 16.79 14.63
N VAL A 113 3.45 15.50 14.29
CA VAL A 113 3.92 14.39 15.13
C VAL A 113 5.06 13.68 14.39
N LEU A 114 6.12 13.31 15.10
CA LEU A 114 7.13 12.39 14.58
C LEU A 114 6.87 11.02 15.18
N ALA A 115 6.92 9.98 14.36
CA ALA A 115 6.70 8.62 14.81
C ALA A 115 7.67 7.64 14.15
N ILE A 116 8.03 6.58 14.88
CA ILE A 116 8.84 5.49 14.38
C ILE A 116 8.35 4.17 14.98
N ALA A 117 8.50 3.09 14.21
CA ALA A 117 8.23 1.74 14.66
C ALA A 117 9.52 0.91 14.74
N GLN A 118 9.63 0.06 15.76
CA GLN A 118 10.80 -0.78 15.98
C GLN A 118 10.39 -2.17 16.48
N ARG A 119 11.11 -3.20 16.03
CA ARG A 119 11.01 -4.57 16.55
C ARG A 119 12.23 -5.37 16.13
N ASN A 120 12.81 -6.14 17.05
CA ASN A 120 13.97 -7.02 16.82
C ASN A 120 15.16 -6.33 16.10
N GLY A 121 15.45 -5.08 16.46
CA GLY A 121 16.53 -4.28 15.87
C GLY A 121 16.24 -3.72 14.46
N VAL A 122 15.08 -4.02 13.87
CA VAL A 122 14.61 -3.38 12.63
C VAL A 122 13.80 -2.14 13.00
N SER A 123 14.02 -1.04 12.27
CA SER A 123 13.24 0.20 12.42
C SER A 123 12.53 0.55 11.12
N SER A 124 11.34 1.12 11.20
CA SER A 124 10.71 1.78 10.06
C SER A 124 11.46 3.07 9.71
N ALA A 125 11.13 3.65 8.55
CA ALA A 125 11.38 5.07 8.33
C ALA A 125 10.67 5.90 9.43
N GLN A 126 11.26 7.03 9.79
CA GLN A 126 10.59 8.01 10.66
C GLN A 126 9.52 8.74 9.84
N GLU A 127 8.29 8.67 10.30
CA GLU A 127 7.16 9.36 9.68
C GLU A 127 7.01 10.75 10.31
N LYS A 128 6.86 11.79 9.47
CA LYS A 128 6.47 13.13 9.92
C LYS A 128 5.03 13.41 9.50
N ILE A 129 4.15 13.47 10.49
CA ILE A 129 2.71 13.60 10.28
C ILE A 129 2.32 15.04 10.55
N ASN A 130 2.15 15.85 9.50
CA ASN A 130 1.75 17.25 9.62
C ASN A 130 0.27 17.38 9.97
N VAL A 131 -0.07 17.34 11.26
CA VAL A 131 -1.46 17.39 11.74
C VAL A 131 -2.16 18.69 11.31
N ASN A 132 -1.42 19.79 11.23
CA ASN A 132 -1.97 21.06 10.74
C ASN A 132 -2.48 21.00 9.29
N ASP A 133 -1.93 20.10 8.46
CA ASP A 133 -2.43 19.90 7.11
C ASP A 133 -3.88 19.38 7.15
N TYR A 134 -4.22 18.53 8.12
CA TYR A 134 -5.59 18.04 8.35
C TYR A 134 -6.50 19.15 8.90
N ARG A 135 -6.01 19.89 9.90
CA ARG A 135 -6.75 21.02 10.50
C ARG A 135 -7.11 22.09 9.46
N LYS A 136 -6.18 22.38 8.54
CA LYS A 136 -6.32 23.40 7.49
C LYS A 136 -6.76 22.85 6.13
N LYS A 137 -6.89 21.53 5.99
CA LYS A 137 -7.19 20.81 4.75
C LYS A 137 -6.18 21.10 3.61
N THR A 138 -4.90 21.24 3.91
CA THR A 138 -3.82 21.48 2.94
C THR A 138 -3.12 20.19 2.51
N VAL A 139 -2.92 19.96 1.21
CA VAL A 139 -2.15 18.82 0.69
C VAL A 139 -0.93 19.34 -0.08
N LYS A 140 0.28 18.93 0.34
CA LYS A 140 1.54 19.27 -0.33
C LYS A 140 2.14 18.03 -0.97
N LEU A 141 2.43 18.10 -2.27
CA LEU A 141 3.07 17.04 -3.04
C LEU A 141 4.30 17.59 -3.76
N ASP A 142 5.34 16.78 -3.86
CA ASP A 142 6.47 16.99 -4.77
C ASP A 142 6.04 16.55 -6.19
N PRO A 143 5.87 17.47 -7.16
CA PRO A 143 5.33 17.13 -8.47
C PRO A 143 6.15 16.10 -9.25
N SER A 144 7.45 15.97 -8.94
CA SER A 144 8.39 15.12 -9.67
C SER A 144 8.39 13.65 -9.22
N LYS A 145 7.89 13.37 -8.02
CA LYS A 145 7.89 12.02 -7.43
C LYS A 145 6.63 11.24 -7.80
N LYS A 146 6.74 9.92 -7.78
CA LYS A 146 5.60 9.00 -7.85
C LYS A 146 4.54 9.37 -6.82
N ALA A 147 3.27 9.16 -7.15
CA ALA A 147 2.16 9.37 -6.23
C ALA A 147 1.18 8.20 -6.27
N VAL A 148 0.77 7.75 -5.09
CA VAL A 148 -0.31 6.78 -4.92
C VAL A 148 -1.48 7.50 -4.27
N TRP A 149 -2.60 7.60 -5.00
CA TRP A 149 -3.84 8.20 -4.52
C TRP A 149 -4.79 7.13 -4.03
N LYS A 150 -4.98 7.07 -2.71
CA LYS A 150 -5.72 6.04 -1.98
C LYS A 150 -7.22 6.31 -1.90
N ARG A 151 -7.73 7.31 -2.63
CA ARG A 151 -9.17 7.60 -2.66
C ARG A 151 -9.88 6.50 -3.42
N ARG A 152 -10.85 5.87 -2.77
CA ARG A 152 -11.75 4.92 -3.42
C ARG A 152 -12.72 5.65 -4.33
N HIS A 153 -12.92 5.11 -5.52
CA HIS A 153 -13.97 5.54 -6.45
C HIS A 153 -15.03 4.45 -6.47
N THR A 154 -16.17 4.69 -5.85
CA THR A 154 -17.20 3.65 -5.64
C THR A 154 -18.47 3.97 -6.40
N ASN A 155 -19.08 2.94 -6.97
CA ASN A 155 -20.37 3.01 -7.66
C ASN A 155 -20.40 4.09 -8.75
N LEU A 156 -19.32 4.22 -9.53
CA LEU A 156 -19.32 5.14 -10.67
C LEU A 156 -20.29 4.60 -11.72
N THR A 157 -21.31 5.38 -12.03
CA THR A 157 -22.31 5.05 -13.06
C THR A 157 -21.74 5.30 -14.46
N THR A 158 -22.37 4.77 -15.51
CA THR A 158 -21.89 4.81 -16.91
C THR A 158 -21.21 6.12 -17.33
N ARG A 159 -21.83 7.28 -17.13
CA ARG A 159 -21.24 8.58 -17.52
C ARG A 159 -19.93 8.85 -16.77
N ASP A 160 -19.95 8.67 -15.45
CA ASP A 160 -18.82 8.95 -14.59
C ASP A 160 -17.71 7.90 -14.77
N ALA A 161 -18.08 6.66 -15.10
CA ALA A 161 -17.19 5.58 -15.49
C ALA A 161 -16.39 5.90 -16.76
N TYR A 162 -17.05 6.37 -17.83
CA TYR A 162 -16.35 6.81 -19.03
C TYR A 162 -15.45 8.02 -18.75
N ALA A 163 -15.96 9.02 -18.04
CA ALA A 163 -15.16 10.19 -17.68
C ALA A 163 -13.95 9.83 -16.79
N PHE A 164 -14.06 8.78 -15.96
CA PHE A 164 -12.96 8.24 -15.18
C PHE A 164 -11.93 7.54 -16.09
N MET A 165 -12.36 6.64 -16.98
CA MET A 165 -11.45 5.94 -17.91
C MET A 165 -10.73 6.91 -18.85
N GLU A 166 -11.40 7.96 -19.33
CA GLU A 166 -10.79 9.01 -20.12
C GLU A 166 -9.70 9.76 -19.36
N ARG A 167 -9.95 10.12 -18.09
CA ARG A 167 -8.94 10.75 -17.24
C ARG A 167 -7.79 9.80 -16.93
N LEU A 168 -8.07 8.52 -16.70
CA LEU A 168 -7.07 7.48 -16.48
C LEU A 168 -6.11 7.36 -17.65
N LYS A 169 -6.63 7.41 -18.88
CA LYS A 169 -5.79 7.50 -20.09
C LYS A 169 -5.04 8.83 -20.18
N LYS A 170 -5.75 9.96 -20.05
CA LYS A 170 -5.21 11.31 -20.24
C LYS A 170 -4.05 11.63 -19.30
N PHE A 171 -4.13 11.17 -18.06
CA PHE A 171 -3.14 11.45 -17.02
C PHE A 171 -2.28 10.23 -16.69
N GLU A 172 -2.26 9.24 -17.58
CA GLU A 172 -1.37 8.07 -17.51
C GLU A 172 -1.43 7.34 -16.16
N GLY A 173 -2.62 7.32 -15.55
CA GLY A 173 -2.84 6.68 -14.26
C GLY A 173 -3.02 5.17 -14.41
N LYS A 174 -2.71 4.43 -13.34
CA LYS A 174 -2.96 2.99 -13.22
C LYS A 174 -3.96 2.75 -12.10
N ALA A 175 -5.02 2.00 -12.39
CA ALA A 175 -6.08 1.66 -11.44
C ALA A 175 -5.85 0.28 -10.82
N TYR A 176 -6.13 0.16 -9.52
CA TYR A 176 -5.97 -1.07 -8.74
C TYR A 176 -7.20 -1.37 -7.89
N GLY A 177 -7.40 -2.66 -7.57
CA GLY A 177 -8.59 -3.12 -6.86
C GLY A 177 -9.86 -2.80 -7.65
N VAL A 178 -9.86 -3.16 -8.94
CA VAL A 178 -10.91 -2.80 -9.89
C VAL A 178 -12.00 -3.87 -9.92
N THR A 179 -13.26 -3.42 -9.78
CA THR A 179 -14.47 -4.19 -10.08
C THR A 179 -15.28 -3.46 -11.14
N ILE A 180 -15.73 -4.20 -12.16
CA ILE A 180 -16.54 -3.72 -13.28
C ILE A 180 -17.80 -4.58 -13.33
N ASP A 181 -18.96 -3.97 -13.09
CA ASP A 181 -20.26 -4.63 -13.25
C ASP A 181 -20.99 -4.05 -14.47
N ILE A 182 -21.51 -4.92 -15.33
CA ILE A 182 -22.29 -4.53 -16.51
C ILE A 182 -23.62 -5.27 -16.52
N GLN A 183 -24.69 -4.49 -16.57
CA GLN A 183 -26.06 -5.00 -16.65
C GLN A 183 -26.55 -5.06 -18.09
N SER A 184 -27.19 -6.17 -18.46
CA SER A 184 -27.83 -6.32 -19.77
C SER A 184 -28.91 -5.24 -19.97
N ASN A 185 -29.12 -4.80 -21.20
CA ASN A 185 -30.18 -3.82 -21.49
C ASN A 185 -31.60 -4.35 -21.19
N LYS A 186 -31.77 -5.68 -21.15
CA LYS A 186 -33.02 -6.35 -20.78
C LYS A 186 -33.19 -6.48 -19.26
N LYS A 187 -32.14 -6.19 -18.48
CA LYS A 187 -32.09 -6.32 -17.01
C LYS A 187 -32.38 -7.74 -16.51
N ASP A 188 -32.10 -8.73 -17.35
CA ASP A 188 -32.29 -10.16 -17.06
C ASP A 188 -31.01 -10.83 -16.58
N GLN A 189 -29.84 -10.21 -16.82
CA GLN A 189 -28.53 -10.75 -16.48
C GLN A 189 -27.51 -9.62 -16.25
N ASP A 190 -26.52 -9.89 -15.39
CA ASP A 190 -25.39 -9.02 -15.13
C ASP A 190 -24.07 -9.83 -15.25
N ILE A 191 -22.98 -9.18 -15.64
CA ILE A 191 -21.61 -9.73 -15.57
C ILE A 191 -20.75 -8.87 -14.65
N SER A 192 -19.89 -9.52 -13.87
CA SER A 192 -18.92 -8.85 -13.00
C SER A 192 -17.50 -9.31 -13.34
N TYR A 193 -16.60 -8.36 -13.51
CA TYR A 193 -15.15 -8.59 -13.59
C TYR A 193 -14.49 -8.01 -12.35
N THR A 194 -13.61 -8.77 -11.71
CA THR A 194 -12.82 -8.32 -10.56
C THR A 194 -11.35 -8.66 -10.77
N ALA A 195 -10.49 -7.66 -10.66
CA ALA A 195 -9.04 -7.81 -10.69
C ALA A 195 -8.47 -7.99 -9.28
N ALA A 196 -7.36 -8.75 -9.15
CA ALA A 196 -6.64 -8.83 -7.88
C ALA A 196 -6.12 -7.44 -7.47
N GLY A 197 -6.07 -7.15 -6.17
CA GLY A 197 -5.69 -5.82 -5.66
C GLY A 197 -4.28 -5.35 -6.06
N SER A 198 -3.39 -6.27 -6.43
CA SER A 198 -2.03 -5.99 -6.94
C SER A 198 -1.95 -5.84 -8.46
N PHE A 199 -3.03 -6.08 -9.19
CA PHE A 199 -3.05 -6.02 -10.65
C PHE A 199 -3.38 -4.61 -11.12
N ALA A 200 -2.46 -4.02 -11.89
CA ALA A 200 -2.60 -2.68 -12.43
C ALA A 200 -3.33 -2.70 -13.77
N LEU A 201 -4.34 -1.84 -13.93
CA LEU A 201 -4.98 -1.56 -15.21
C LEU A 201 -4.60 -0.17 -15.70
N SER A 202 -3.97 -0.08 -16.87
CA SER A 202 -3.84 1.18 -17.60
C SER A 202 -5.20 1.64 -18.13
N GLY A 203 -5.32 2.92 -18.47
CA GLY A 203 -6.56 3.44 -19.06
C GLY A 203 -6.99 2.71 -20.34
N GLU A 204 -6.06 2.30 -21.20
CA GLU A 204 -6.37 1.54 -22.42
C GLU A 204 -6.86 0.12 -22.10
N GLN A 205 -6.17 -0.58 -21.20
CA GLN A 205 -6.56 -1.93 -20.78
C GLN A 205 -7.95 -1.92 -20.12
N PHE A 206 -8.18 -0.94 -19.24
CA PHE A 206 -9.45 -0.75 -18.56
C PHE A 206 -10.59 -0.59 -19.58
N GLU A 207 -10.45 0.34 -20.53
CA GLU A 207 -11.48 0.60 -21.54
C GLU A 207 -11.74 -0.62 -22.43
N ASN A 208 -10.69 -1.35 -22.82
CA ASN A 208 -10.82 -2.56 -23.64
C ASN A 208 -11.62 -3.66 -22.92
N ILE A 209 -11.37 -3.88 -21.62
CA ILE A 209 -12.13 -4.84 -20.82
C ILE A 209 -13.61 -4.43 -20.76
N VAL A 210 -13.91 -3.16 -20.47
CA VAL A 210 -15.28 -2.66 -20.41
C VAL A 210 -16.00 -2.91 -21.75
N LYS A 211 -15.39 -2.57 -22.88
CA LYS A 211 -15.98 -2.78 -24.21
C LYS A 211 -16.29 -4.25 -24.49
N GLN A 212 -15.39 -5.17 -24.11
CA GLN A 212 -15.61 -6.60 -24.27
C GLN A 212 -16.80 -7.08 -23.44
N LEU A 213 -16.87 -6.68 -22.17
CA LEU A 213 -17.97 -7.04 -21.27
C LEU A 213 -19.32 -6.48 -21.75
N GLN A 214 -19.35 -5.23 -22.25
CA GLN A 214 -20.57 -4.64 -22.83
C GLN A 214 -21.05 -5.41 -24.05
N THR A 215 -20.11 -5.86 -24.90
CA THR A 215 -20.41 -6.65 -26.08
C THR A 215 -21.02 -8.00 -25.69
N VAL A 216 -20.42 -8.69 -24.72
CA VAL A 216 -20.92 -9.98 -24.22
C VAL A 216 -22.33 -9.86 -23.65
N MET A 217 -22.59 -8.81 -22.85
CA MET A 217 -23.89 -8.64 -22.19
C MET A 217 -24.95 -7.95 -23.04
N SER A 218 -24.57 -7.38 -24.20
CA SER A 218 -25.39 -6.38 -24.88
C SER A 218 -25.92 -5.32 -23.90
N GLY A 219 -25.04 -4.87 -22.99
CA GLY A 219 -25.35 -4.04 -21.83
C GLY A 219 -24.67 -2.69 -21.89
N SER A 220 -25.39 -1.63 -21.56
CA SER A 220 -24.89 -0.24 -21.58
C SER A 220 -24.68 0.35 -20.18
N GLN A 221 -25.29 -0.26 -19.15
CA GLN A 221 -25.21 0.21 -17.78
C GLN A 221 -23.96 -0.35 -17.10
N ILE A 222 -23.07 0.53 -16.63
CA ILE A 222 -21.80 0.20 -16.00
C ILE A 222 -21.83 0.69 -14.55
N PHE A 223 -21.33 -0.14 -13.64
CA PHE A 223 -20.92 0.27 -12.30
C PHE A 223 -19.44 -0.06 -12.09
N LEU A 224 -18.64 0.95 -11.75
CA LEU A 224 -17.21 0.76 -11.45
C LEU A 224 -16.90 1.00 -9.99
N ASN A 225 -16.04 0.15 -9.45
CA ASN A 225 -15.36 0.37 -8.17
C ASN A 225 -13.85 0.26 -8.37
N ILE A 226 -13.10 1.21 -7.81
CA ILE A 226 -11.64 1.27 -7.84
C ILE A 226 -11.15 1.61 -6.43
N GLU A 227 -10.16 0.87 -5.93
CA GLU A 227 -9.66 1.08 -4.57
C GLU A 227 -8.64 2.22 -4.47
N TRP A 228 -7.73 2.32 -5.44
CA TRP A 228 -6.68 3.34 -5.45
C TRP A 228 -6.03 3.48 -6.85
N LEU A 229 -5.38 4.62 -7.08
CA LEU A 229 -4.66 4.94 -8.31
C LEU A 229 -3.17 5.16 -8.06
N GLU A 230 -2.37 4.91 -9.08
CA GLU A 230 -0.94 5.20 -9.12
C GLU A 230 -0.60 6.09 -10.30
N PHE A 231 0.29 7.06 -10.06
CA PHE A 231 0.85 7.95 -11.07
C PHE A 231 2.37 7.97 -10.94
N ASP A 232 3.06 7.85 -12.07
CA ASP A 232 4.54 7.86 -12.08
C ASP A 232 5.11 9.23 -11.65
N LYS A 233 4.31 10.31 -11.76
CA LYS A 233 4.59 11.66 -11.25
C LYS A 233 3.37 12.27 -10.58
N ALA A 234 3.55 12.92 -9.44
CA ALA A 234 2.47 13.58 -8.72
C ALA A 234 1.87 14.77 -9.48
N GLN A 235 2.63 15.37 -10.40
CA GLN A 235 2.09 16.38 -11.32
C GLN A 235 0.87 15.85 -12.09
N LEU A 236 0.91 14.59 -12.55
CA LEU A 236 -0.22 13.99 -13.30
C LEU A 236 -1.47 13.85 -12.42
N LEU A 237 -1.29 13.50 -11.15
CA LEU A 237 -2.39 13.50 -10.18
C LEU A 237 -2.92 14.93 -9.93
N LEU A 238 -2.04 15.93 -9.79
CA LEU A 238 -2.46 17.31 -9.61
C LEU A 238 -3.25 17.82 -10.83
N ASP A 239 -2.82 17.47 -12.03
CA ASP A 239 -3.51 17.80 -13.29
C ASP A 239 -4.87 17.10 -13.38
N TRP A 240 -4.95 15.83 -12.96
CA TRP A 240 -6.23 15.13 -12.80
C TRP A 240 -7.17 15.89 -11.86
N ILE A 241 -6.69 16.26 -10.69
CA ILE A 241 -7.50 16.92 -9.66
C ILE A 241 -8.03 18.26 -10.16
N ALA A 242 -7.19 19.02 -10.88
CA ALA A 242 -7.57 20.25 -11.54
C ALA A 242 -8.64 20.03 -12.63
N ASP A 243 -8.45 19.04 -13.52
CA ASP A 243 -9.39 18.68 -14.59
C ASP A 243 -10.75 18.21 -14.03
N ALA A 244 -10.72 17.40 -12.98
CA ALA A 244 -11.89 16.91 -12.28
C ALA A 244 -12.56 17.99 -11.40
N LYS A 245 -11.96 19.17 -11.25
CA LYS A 245 -12.39 20.23 -10.31
C LYS A 245 -12.61 19.69 -8.89
N SER A 246 -11.74 18.77 -8.48
CA SER A 246 -11.74 18.15 -7.16
C SER A 246 -10.72 18.82 -6.26
N SER A 247 -10.67 18.38 -5.01
CA SER A 247 -9.56 18.64 -4.08
C SER A 247 -8.92 17.32 -3.66
N LEU A 248 -7.72 17.39 -3.10
CA LEU A 248 -7.10 16.29 -2.35
C LEU A 248 -7.31 16.55 -0.86
N PHE A 249 -7.51 15.49 -0.09
CA PHE A 249 -7.52 15.57 1.36
C PHE A 249 -6.21 15.05 1.95
N PRO A 250 -5.76 15.62 3.07
CA PRO A 250 -4.58 15.13 3.77
C PRO A 250 -4.68 13.62 4.05
N GLY A 251 -3.59 12.89 3.79
CA GLY A 251 -3.53 11.44 3.97
C GLY A 251 -4.06 10.59 2.80
N GLU A 252 -4.71 11.20 1.81
CA GLU A 252 -5.16 10.46 0.62
C GLU A 252 -4.03 10.09 -0.33
N VAL A 253 -2.88 10.76 -0.26
CA VAL A 253 -1.77 10.57 -1.19
C VAL A 253 -0.51 10.17 -0.43
N SER A 254 0.22 9.19 -0.95
CA SER A 254 1.58 8.86 -0.50
C SER A 254 2.59 8.99 -1.65
N GLN A 255 3.80 9.46 -1.32
CA GLN A 255 4.95 9.62 -2.23
C GLN A 255 6.17 8.92 -1.67
#